data_AF-A0A9N9GGM5-F1
#
_entry.id   AF-A0A9N9GGM5-F1
#
_cell.length_a   1.000
_cell.length_b   1.000
_cell.length_c   1.000
_cell.angle_alpha   90.00
_cell.angle_beta   90.00
_cell.angle_gamma   90.00
#
_symmetry.space_group_name_H-M   'P 1'
#
loop_
_entity.id
_entity.type
_entity.pdbx_description
1 polymer ?
#
loop_
_entity_poly.entity_id
_entity_poly.type
_entity_poly.pdbx_seq_one_letter_code
_entity_poly.pdbx_strand_id
1 'polypeptide(L)'
;MSYTLNNMTDYTDNVESEYAEELHDEKSESNNDAQDVEPCPYCEEPLPSPLPPKLEQYLSKLQKKKLSAVESYAFCMLHAAELTHVPEGIKKGYPTAIDF
;
A
#
# COMPACT_ATOMS: atom_id res chain seq x y z
N MET A 1 54.88 9.95 -16.40
CA MET A 1 54.74 8.82 -15.45
C MET A 1 53.26 8.44 -15.44
N SER A 2 52.92 7.44 -16.25
CA SER A 2 51.57 6.92 -16.45
C SER A 2 51.25 5.90 -15.37
N TYR A 3 50.26 6.19 -14.53
CA TYR A 3 49.79 5.26 -13.49
C TYR A 3 48.65 4.42 -14.10
N THR A 4 48.85 3.11 -14.12
CA THR A 4 47.87 2.10 -14.54
C THR A 4 46.85 1.84 -13.43
N LEU A 5 45.57 1.75 -13.82
CA LEU A 5 44.45 1.27 -13.01
C LEU A 5 44.70 -0.18 -12.57
N ASN A 6 44.64 -0.43 -11.26
CA ASN A 6 44.52 -1.78 -10.73
C ASN A 6 43.06 -2.05 -10.36
N ASN A 7 42.45 -2.95 -11.13
CA ASN A 7 41.17 -3.59 -10.84
C ASN A 7 41.27 -4.39 -9.54
N MET A 8 40.43 -4.06 -8.57
CA MET A 8 40.19 -4.87 -7.37
C MET A 8 38.87 -5.61 -7.59
N THR A 9 38.95 -6.81 -8.16
CA THR A 9 37.86 -7.79 -8.14
C THR A 9 37.89 -8.58 -6.83
N ASP A 10 36.74 -9.17 -6.50
CA ASP A 10 36.47 -10.13 -5.42
C ASP A 10 36.09 -9.56 -4.05
N TYR A 11 34.78 -9.40 -3.84
CA TYR A 11 34.14 -9.74 -2.58
C TYR A 11 32.62 -9.99 -2.77
N THR A 12 32.27 -11.19 -3.21
CA THR A 12 30.88 -11.69 -3.14
C THR A 12 30.71 -12.43 -1.82
N ASP A 13 30.07 -11.79 -0.84
CA ASP A 13 29.51 -12.52 0.30
C ASP A 13 28.16 -13.10 -0.12
N ASN A 14 28.17 -14.43 -0.26
CA ASN A 14 27.00 -15.29 -0.23
C ASN A 14 26.31 -15.14 1.13
N VAL A 15 25.08 -14.63 1.11
CA VAL A 15 24.10 -14.97 2.14
C VAL A 15 22.94 -15.64 1.41
N GLU A 16 22.95 -16.97 1.45
CA GLU A 16 21.77 -17.79 1.22
C GLU A 16 20.68 -17.34 2.19
N SER A 17 19.65 -16.68 1.68
CA SER A 17 18.33 -16.71 2.31
C SER A 17 17.39 -17.43 1.35
N GLU A 18 17.33 -18.74 1.50
CA GLU A 18 16.22 -19.55 1.02
C GLU A 18 14.95 -19.14 1.78
N TYR A 19 14.13 -18.31 1.15
CA TYR A 19 12.69 -18.26 1.42
C TYR A 19 12.01 -17.84 0.12
N ALA A 20 11.81 -18.83 -0.76
CA ALA A 20 10.90 -18.70 -1.88
C ALA A 20 9.48 -18.80 -1.33
N GLU A 21 8.76 -17.68 -1.26
CA GLU A 21 7.31 -17.71 -1.26
C GLU A 21 6.83 -17.41 -2.68
N GLU A 22 6.07 -18.35 -3.21
CA GLU A 22 5.59 -18.43 -4.58
C GLU A 22 4.73 -17.20 -4.94
N LEU A 23 5.15 -16.46 -5.95
CA LEU A 23 4.32 -15.47 -6.63
C LEU A 23 3.20 -16.21 -7.38
N HIS A 24 2.06 -16.38 -6.71
CA HIS A 24 0.82 -16.77 -7.36
C HIS A 24 0.29 -15.59 -8.17
N ASP A 25 0.41 -15.73 -9.48
CA ASP A 25 -0.24 -14.92 -10.51
C ASP A 25 -1.75 -15.18 -10.46
N GLU A 26 -2.46 -14.52 -9.54
CA GLU A 26 -3.92 -14.45 -9.58
C GLU A 26 -4.33 -13.25 -10.43
N LYS A 27 -4.39 -13.51 -11.73
CA LYS A 27 -5.18 -12.75 -12.70
C LYS A 27 -6.64 -12.74 -12.24
N SER A 28 -7.01 -11.75 -11.44
CA SER A 28 -8.41 -11.48 -11.13
C SER A 28 -9.03 -10.69 -12.28
N GLU A 29 -10.01 -11.33 -12.93
CA GLU A 29 -10.77 -10.79 -14.04
C GLU A 29 -11.52 -9.53 -13.55
N SER A 30 -11.15 -8.37 -14.11
CA SER A 30 -11.84 -7.12 -13.88
C SER A 30 -13.23 -7.18 -14.52
N ASN A 31 -14.24 -7.49 -13.71
CA ASN A 31 -15.61 -7.18 -14.09
C ASN A 31 -15.72 -5.65 -14.16
N ASN A 32 -15.84 -5.14 -15.39
CA ASN A 32 -16.05 -3.73 -15.68
C ASN A 32 -17.41 -3.29 -15.14
N ASP A 33 -17.43 -2.77 -13.93
CA ASP A 33 -18.38 -1.73 -13.54
C ASP A 33 -17.53 -0.47 -13.47
N ALA A 34 -17.70 0.43 -14.46
CA ALA A 34 -16.99 1.70 -14.51
C ALA A 34 -17.55 2.61 -13.41
N GLN A 35 -17.26 2.28 -12.15
CA GLN A 35 -17.41 3.19 -11.04
C GLN A 35 -16.32 4.25 -11.16
N ASP A 36 -16.73 5.50 -11.04
CA ASP A 36 -15.86 6.66 -10.97
C ASP A 36 -15.02 6.54 -9.69
N VAL A 37 -13.88 5.85 -9.79
CA VAL A 37 -12.97 5.66 -8.66
C VAL A 37 -12.14 6.92 -8.53
N GLU A 38 -12.53 7.81 -7.62
CA GLU A 38 -11.75 9.02 -7.36
C GLU A 38 -10.35 8.65 -6.84
N PRO A 39 -9.27 9.16 -7.46
CA PRO A 39 -7.91 8.89 -7.02
C PRO A 39 -7.62 9.62 -5.71
N CYS A 40 -6.78 9.01 -4.88
CA CYS A 40 -6.29 9.60 -3.66
C CYS A 40 -5.46 10.85 -3.96
N PRO A 41 -5.74 12.01 -3.34
CA PRO A 41 -5.02 13.27 -3.60
C PRO A 41 -3.57 13.29 -3.06
N TYR A 42 -3.10 12.20 -2.45
CA TYR A 42 -1.77 12.12 -1.82
C TYR A 42 -0.85 11.04 -2.40
N CYS A 43 -1.40 9.92 -2.90
CA CYS A 43 -0.61 8.80 -3.45
C CYS A 43 -1.09 8.32 -4.82
N GLU A 44 -2.10 8.95 -5.42
CA GLU A 44 -2.65 8.62 -6.75
C GLU A 44 -3.30 7.22 -6.86
N GLU A 45 -3.32 6.43 -5.78
CA GLU A 45 -4.02 5.15 -5.70
C GLU A 45 -5.54 5.34 -5.57
N PRO A 46 -6.37 4.34 -5.96
CA PRO A 46 -7.81 4.43 -5.81
C PRO A 46 -8.24 4.60 -4.34
N LEU A 47 -9.29 5.38 -4.09
CA LEU A 47 -9.97 5.40 -2.80
C LEU A 47 -11.02 4.27 -2.70
N PRO A 48 -11.25 3.71 -1.50
CA PRO A 48 -12.30 2.72 -1.30
C PRO A 48 -13.69 3.32 -1.59
N SER A 49 -14.52 2.58 -2.34
CA SER A 49 -15.91 2.91 -2.66
C SER A 49 -16.85 1.83 -2.11
N PRO A 50 -17.82 2.16 -1.24
CA PRO A 50 -18.08 3.48 -0.66
C PRO A 50 -16.96 3.90 0.32
N LEU A 51 -16.70 5.21 0.41
CA LEU A 51 -15.68 5.74 1.32
C LEU A 51 -16.14 5.50 2.77
N PRO A 52 -15.37 4.79 3.61
CA PRO A 52 -15.80 4.53 4.97
C PRO A 52 -15.84 5.83 5.79
N PRO A 53 -16.79 5.97 6.72
CA PRO A 53 -17.05 7.23 7.42
C PRO A 53 -15.85 7.73 8.23
N LYS A 54 -15.00 6.82 8.71
CA LYS A 54 -13.75 7.18 9.39
C LYS A 54 -12.76 7.85 8.44
N LEU A 55 -12.62 7.33 7.22
CA LEU A 55 -11.77 7.92 6.19
C LEU A 55 -12.34 9.24 5.68
N GLU A 56 -13.66 9.34 5.51
CA GLU A 56 -14.32 10.59 5.09
C GLU A 56 -14.08 11.71 6.12
N GLN A 57 -14.28 11.42 7.41
CA GLN A 57 -14.00 12.36 8.48
C GLN A 57 -12.52 12.74 8.54
N TYR A 58 -11.64 11.77 8.28
CA TYR A 58 -10.21 12.04 8.28
C TYR A 58 -9.86 12.94 7.10
N LEU A 59 -10.20 12.57 5.87
CA LEU A 59 -10.01 13.37 4.65
C LEU A 59 -10.58 14.79 4.79
N SER A 60 -11.76 14.95 5.37
CA SER A 60 -12.37 16.25 5.65
C SER A 60 -11.55 17.11 6.64
N LYS A 61 -10.89 16.49 7.62
CA LYS A 61 -9.96 17.19 8.53
C LYS A 61 -8.67 17.57 7.80
N LEU A 62 -8.17 16.67 6.95
CA LEU A 62 -6.96 16.89 6.18
C LEU A 62 -7.11 18.05 5.18
N GLN A 63 -8.27 18.18 4.53
CA GLN A 63 -8.54 19.27 3.59
C GLN A 63 -8.63 20.66 4.25
N LYS A 64 -8.97 20.74 5.54
CA LYS A 64 -9.13 22.02 6.26
C LYS A 64 -7.82 22.61 6.78
N LYS A 65 -6.70 21.88 6.70
CA LYS A 65 -5.41 22.27 7.27
C LYS A 65 -4.27 21.96 6.28
N LYS A 66 -3.19 22.74 6.29
CA LYS A 66 -1.95 22.31 5.64
C LYS A 66 -1.39 21.07 6.34
N LEU A 67 -1.23 19.99 5.59
CA LEU A 67 -0.78 18.71 6.09
C LEU A 67 0.73 18.67 6.27
N SER A 68 1.15 17.95 7.30
CA SER A 68 2.50 17.37 7.32
C SER A 68 2.55 16.14 6.42
N ALA A 69 3.73 15.85 5.88
CA ALA A 69 3.96 14.62 5.09
C ALA A 69 3.60 13.34 5.87
N VAL A 70 3.70 13.39 7.20
CA VAL A 70 3.35 12.26 8.09
C VAL A 70 1.84 12.03 8.11
N GLU A 71 1.04 13.09 8.20
CA GLU A 71 -0.43 12.99 8.21
C GLU A 71 -0.97 12.50 6.86
N SER A 72 -0.42 13.00 5.75
CA SER A 72 -0.80 12.50 4.41
C SER A 72 -0.41 11.05 4.21
N TYR A 73 0.78 10.64 4.67
CA TYR A 73 1.22 9.26 4.60
C TYR A 73 0.35 8.32 5.46
N ALA A 74 0.01 8.74 6.69
CA ALA A 74 -0.87 7.97 7.57
C ALA A 74 -2.27 7.78 6.95
N PHE A 75 -2.79 8.78 6.26
CA PHE A 75 -4.02 8.64 5.48
C PHE A 75 -3.88 7.61 4.37
N CYS A 76 -2.76 7.63 3.63
CA CYS A 76 -2.51 6.70 2.53
C CYS A 76 -2.54 5.24 3.00
N MET A 77 -1.80 4.97 4.09
CA MET A 77 -1.76 3.67 4.74
C MET A 77 -3.15 3.16 5.14
N LEU A 78 -4.01 4.03 5.66
CA LEU A 78 -5.35 3.64 6.12
C LEU A 78 -6.27 3.27 4.95
N HIS A 79 -6.29 4.04 3.86
CA HIS A 79 -7.15 3.69 2.72
C HIS A 79 -6.66 2.46 1.96
N ALA A 80 -5.34 2.25 1.88
CA ALA A 80 -4.78 1.02 1.33
C ALA A 80 -5.21 -0.22 2.15
N ALA A 81 -5.23 -0.11 3.49
CA ALA A 81 -5.69 -1.18 4.37
C ALA A 81 -7.19 -1.49 4.21
N GLU A 82 -8.03 -0.47 4.00
CA GLU A 82 -9.47 -0.65 3.72
C GLU A 82 -9.69 -1.39 2.39
N LEU A 83 -8.83 -1.17 1.39
CA LEU A 83 -8.92 -1.87 0.09
C LEU A 83 -8.41 -3.31 0.12
N THR A 84 -7.44 -3.61 0.98
CA THR A 84 -6.72 -4.90 0.96
C THR A 84 -7.06 -5.77 2.16
N HIS A 85 -6.77 -5.29 3.37
CA HIS A 85 -6.86 -6.06 4.60
C HIS A 85 -8.29 -6.24 5.11
N VAL A 86 -9.15 -5.22 4.98
CA VAL A 86 -10.56 -5.34 5.41
C VAL A 86 -11.31 -6.42 4.62
N PRO A 87 -11.30 -6.43 3.27
CA PRO A 87 -11.98 -7.49 2.52
C PRO A 87 -11.33 -8.86 2.74
N GLU A 88 -10.01 -8.94 2.90
CA GLU A 88 -9.32 -10.19 3.26
C GLU A 88 -9.75 -10.70 4.64
N GLY A 89 -9.85 -9.81 5.63
CA GLY A 89 -10.31 -10.13 6.97
C GLY A 89 -11.75 -10.66 6.97
N ILE A 90 -12.63 -10.04 6.20
CA ILE A 90 -14.02 -10.50 6.02
C ILE A 90 -14.04 -11.90 5.40
N LYS A 91 -13.23 -12.15 4.36
CA LYS A 91 -13.11 -13.49 3.73
C LYS A 91 -12.63 -14.55 4.73
N LYS A 92 -11.75 -14.19 5.65
CA LYS A 92 -11.22 -15.07 6.72
C LYS A 92 -12.17 -15.20 7.91
N GLY A 93 -13.30 -14.49 7.94
CA GLY A 93 -14.29 -14.56 9.01
C GLY A 93 -13.96 -13.71 10.25
N TYR A 94 -13.06 -12.72 10.13
CA TYR A 94 -12.80 -11.78 11.21
C TYR A 94 -14.00 -10.84 11.42
N PRO A 95 -14.38 -10.54 12.67
CA PRO A 95 -15.47 -9.63 12.95
C PRO A 95 -15.09 -8.19 12.61
N THR A 96 -16.04 -7.42 12.09
CA THR A 96 -15.86 -5.99 11.76
C THR A 96 -16.02 -5.07 12.97
N ALA A 97 -16.42 -5.62 14.13
CA ALA A 97 -16.56 -4.91 15.39
C ALA A 97 -16.11 -5.82 16.54
N ILE A 98 -15.41 -5.24 17.52
CA ILE A 98 -14.98 -5.91 18.75
C ILE A 98 -15.73 -5.23 19.90
N ASP A 99 -16.47 -6.02 20.67
CA ASP A 99 -17.13 -5.59 21.91
C ASP A 99 -16.20 -5.93 23.08
N PHE A 100 -15.88 -4.95 23.93
CA PHE A 100 -14.88 -5.06 25.00
C PHE A 100 -15.52 -5.12 26.39
#